data_AF-A0AAV1VFJ5-F1
#
_entry.id   AF-A0AAV1VFJ5-F1
#
_cell.length_a   1.000
_cell.length_b   1.000
_cell.length_c   1.000
_cell.angle_alpha   90.00
_cell.angle_beta   90.00
_cell.angle_gamma   90.00
#
_symmetry.space_group_name_H-M   'P 1'
#
loop_
_entity.id
_entity.type
_entity.pdbx_description
1 polymer ?
#
loop_
_entity_poly.entity_id
_entity_poly.type
_entity_poly.pdbx_seq_one_letter_code
_entity_poly.pdbx_strand_id
1 'polypeptide(L)'
;MEKDSLGGSKYLLLIIDEASGCMKGFCLRVKSESEDYIRKYITMVQTQFCKKVKFVRHDGAREFATNSLQLFYEDEGIEQQTTVPYAHQHLKQQ
;
A
#
# COMPACT_ATOMS: atom_id res chain seq x y z
N MET A 1 23.17 0.03 11.19
CA MET A 1 22.79 1.47 11.20
C MET A 1 21.99 1.71 9.93
N GLU A 2 20.69 1.92 10.04
CA GLU A 2 19.85 2.27 8.88
C GLU A 2 20.38 3.58 8.28
N LYS A 3 20.76 3.55 7.00
CA LYS A 3 21.29 4.72 6.31
C LYS A 3 20.13 5.48 5.68
N ASP A 4 20.05 6.76 5.99
CA ASP A 4 19.10 7.66 5.37
C ASP A 4 19.40 7.79 3.86
N SER A 5 18.36 7.92 3.04
CA SER A 5 18.53 8.27 1.63
C SER A 5 19.21 9.64 1.51
N LEU A 6 19.70 9.96 0.31
CA LEU A 6 20.30 11.27 0.02
C LEU A 6 19.37 12.47 0.36
N GLY A 7 18.06 12.24 0.50
CA GLY A 7 17.05 13.23 0.90
C GLY A 7 16.49 13.06 2.32
N GLY A 8 17.13 12.28 3.19
CA GLY A 8 16.70 12.10 4.58
C GLY A 8 15.48 11.18 4.78
N SER A 9 15.08 10.43 3.74
CA SER A 9 14.01 9.43 3.85
C SER A 9 14.55 8.11 4.35
N LYS A 10 13.80 7.44 5.25
CA LYS A 10 14.23 6.20 5.91
C LYS A 10 13.41 4.99 5.50
N TYR A 11 12.21 5.22 4.96
CA TYR A 11 11.28 4.15 4.61
C TYR A 11 10.89 4.25 3.13
N LEU A 12 10.60 3.11 2.53
CA LEU A 12 10.09 3.01 1.16
C LEU A 12 8.71 2.35 1.23
N LEU A 13 7.68 3.07 0.80
CA LEU A 13 6.37 2.49 0.52
C LEU A 13 6.35 2.03 -0.93
N LEU A 14 6.09 0.75 -1.14
CA LEU A 14 5.95 0.16 -2.47
C LEU A 14 4.50 -0.27 -2.69
N ILE A 15 3.88 0.24 -3.74
CA ILE A 15 2.54 -0.13 -4.18
C ILE A 15 2.66 -0.83 -5.53
N ILE A 16 2.00 -1.98 -5.66
CA ILE A 16 1.95 -2.76 -6.89
C ILE A 16 0.50 -2.82 -7.34
N ASP A 17 0.24 -2.35 -8.55
CA ASP A 17 -1.05 -2.56 -9.20
C ASP A 17 -1.07 -3.97 -9.82
N GLU A 18 -1.88 -4.86 -9.24
CA GLU A 18 -2.00 -6.24 -9.69
C GLU A 18 -2.57 -6.34 -11.12
N ALA A 19 -3.36 -5.37 -11.58
CA ALA A 19 -3.98 -5.42 -12.90
C ALA A 19 -3.00 -5.07 -14.02
N SER A 20 -2.09 -4.13 -13.79
CA SER A 20 -1.12 -3.65 -14.81
C SER A 20 0.31 -4.16 -14.58
N GLY A 21 0.60 -4.73 -13.41
CA GLY A 21 1.96 -5.05 -12.97
C GLY A 21 2.82 -3.80 -12.70
N CYS A 22 2.23 -2.60 -12.73
CA CYS A 22 2.97 -1.37 -12.49
C CYS A 22 3.34 -1.25 -11.01
N MET A 23 4.59 -0.90 -10.74
CA MET A 23 5.11 -0.66 -9.40
C MET A 23 5.34 0.83 -9.17
N LYS A 24 4.90 1.34 -8.03
CA LYS A 24 5.13 2.73 -7.61
C LYS A 24 5.77 2.77 -6.23
N GLY A 25 6.96 3.36 -6.15
CA GLY A 25 7.69 3.59 -4.91
C GLY A 25 7.55 5.03 -4.41
N PHE A 26 7.39 5.20 -3.10
CA PHE A 26 7.38 6.48 -2.41
C PHE A 26 8.40 6.47 -1.28
N CYS A 27 9.31 7.45 -1.29
CA CYS A 27 10.26 7.66 -0.20
C CYS A 27 9.57 8.40 0.94
N LEU A 28 9.55 7.80 2.12
CA LEU A 28 8.95 8.36 3.33
C LEU A 28 10.04 8.72 4.34
N ARG A 29 9.86 9.86 5.00
CA ARG A 29 10.69 10.30 6.14
C ARG A 29 10.25 9.61 7.42
N VAL A 30 8.95 9.43 7.57
CA VAL A 30 8.34 8.73 8.71
C VAL A 30 7.26 7.75 8.23
N LYS A 31 7.07 6.63 8.94
CA LYS A 31 6.10 5.61 8.56
C LYS A 31 4.67 6.13 8.47
N SER A 32 4.28 7.09 9.30
CA SER A 32 2.93 7.66 9.30
C SER A 32 2.55 8.41 8.01
N GLU A 33 3.52 8.76 7.17
CA GLU A 33 3.23 9.35 5.85
C GLU A 33 2.60 8.33 4.88
N SER A 34 2.74 7.02 5.13
CA SER A 34 2.24 5.97 4.25
C SER A 34 0.76 6.13 3.92
N GLU A 35 -0.05 6.46 4.93
CA GLU A 35 -1.50 6.61 4.83
C GLU A 35 -1.89 7.65 3.76
N ASP A 36 -1.23 8.81 3.80
CA ASP A 36 -1.50 9.90 2.87
C ASP A 36 -1.06 9.55 1.45
N TYR A 37 0.09 8.87 1.31
CA TYR A 37 0.55 8.42 -0.01
C TYR A 37 -0.36 7.35 -0.60
N ILE A 38 -0.88 6.43 0.21
CA ILE A 38 -1.83 5.39 -0.23
C ILE A 38 -3.12 6.04 -0.72
N ARG A 39 -3.74 6.93 0.08
CA ARG A 39 -4.96 7.64 -0.33
C ARG A 39 -4.77 8.40 -1.63
N LYS A 40 -3.71 9.21 -1.72
CA LYS A 40 -3.38 9.98 -2.92
C LYS A 40 -3.18 9.10 -4.14
N TYR A 41 -2.48 7.97 -3.98
CA TYR A 41 -2.24 7.05 -5.08
C TYR A 41 -3.53 6.40 -5.56
N ILE A 42 -4.39 5.93 -4.66
CA ILE A 42 -5.69 5.32 -4.98
C ILE A 42 -6.58 6.31 -5.75
N THR A 43 -6.76 7.53 -5.22
CA THR A 43 -7.55 8.57 -5.90
C THR A 43 -6.98 8.93 -7.27
N MET A 44 -5.65 9.00 -7.38
CA MET A 44 -4.96 9.28 -8.65
C MET A 44 -5.24 8.18 -9.67
N VAL A 45 -5.06 6.90 -9.33
CA VAL A 45 -5.29 5.81 -10.30
C VAL A 45 -6.76 5.69 -10.68
N GLN A 46 -7.69 5.88 -9.73
CA GLN A 46 -9.11 5.85 -10.02
C GLN A 46 -9.51 6.95 -11.01
N THR A 47 -8.95 8.15 -10.83
CA THR A 47 -9.20 9.31 -11.70
C THR A 47 -8.55 9.12 -13.07
N GLN A 48 -7.29 8.70 -13.13
CA GLN A 48 -6.53 8.58 -14.37
C GLN A 48 -7.06 7.48 -15.28
N PHE A 49 -7.48 6.35 -14.71
CA PHE A 49 -7.94 5.20 -15.48
C PHE A 49 -9.46 5.07 -15.53
N CYS A 50 -10.21 5.97 -14.88
CA CYS A 50 -11.66 5.91 -14.73
C CYS A 50 -12.14 4.53 -14.23
N LYS A 51 -11.39 3.92 -13.30
CA LYS A 51 -11.64 2.56 -12.77
C LYS A 51 -11.55 2.56 -11.26
N LYS A 52 -12.52 1.95 -10.59
CA LYS A 52 -12.45 1.76 -9.14
C LYS A 52 -11.44 0.68 -8.77
N VAL A 53 -10.58 0.98 -7.80
CA VAL A 53 -9.82 -0.03 -7.05
C VAL A 53 -10.82 -0.90 -6.30
N LYS A 54 -10.66 -2.23 -6.37
CA LYS A 54 -11.59 -3.19 -5.76
C LYS A 54 -11.12 -3.70 -4.41
N PHE A 55 -9.82 -3.94 -4.30
CA PHE A 55 -9.22 -4.42 -3.07
C PHE A 55 -7.81 -3.85 -2.89
N VAL A 56 -7.37 -3.75 -1.65
CA VAL A 56 -6.00 -3.40 -1.27
C VAL A 56 -5.46 -4.50 -0.36
N ARG A 57 -4.28 -5.03 -0.71
CA ARG A 57 -3.61 -6.07 0.07
C ARG A 57 -2.40 -5.50 0.82
N HIS A 58 -2.32 -5.75 2.12
CA HIS A 58 -1.17 -5.37 2.95
C HIS A 58 -0.88 -6.42 4.03
N ASP A 59 0.30 -6.36 4.65
CA ASP A 59 0.82 -7.34 5.63
C ASP A 59 0.29 -7.16 7.06
N GLY A 60 -0.70 -6.29 7.25
CA GLY A 60 -1.24 -5.97 8.57
C GLY A 60 -0.35 -5.07 9.42
N ALA A 61 0.69 -4.46 8.85
CA ALA A 61 1.49 -3.48 9.59
C ALA A 61 0.62 -2.33 10.12
N ARG A 62 0.99 -1.80 11.30
CA ARG A 62 0.20 -0.80 12.03
C ARG A 62 0.00 0.48 11.21
N GLU A 63 0.96 0.83 10.37
CA GLU A 63 0.89 1.95 9.42
C GLU A 63 -0.19 1.81 8.33
N PHE A 64 -0.73 0.60 8.13
CA PHE A 64 -1.80 0.31 7.16
C PHE A 64 -3.14 -0.07 7.81
N ALA A 65 -3.15 -0.23 9.13
CA ALA A 65 -4.31 -0.64 9.93
C ALA A 65 -4.84 0.50 10.80
N THR A 66 -4.74 1.75 10.33
CA THR A 66 -5.27 2.93 11.03
C THR A 66 -6.78 3.07 10.77
N ASN A 67 -7.53 3.54 11.77
CA ASN A 67 -8.99 3.74 11.65
C ASN A 67 -9.34 4.70 10.50
N SER A 68 -8.53 5.74 10.30
CA SER A 68 -8.73 6.72 9.23
C SER A 68 -8.53 6.13 7.84
N LEU A 69 -7.62 5.18 7.68
CA LEU A 69 -7.42 4.49 6.41
C LEU A 69 -8.52 3.45 6.17
N GLN A 70 -8.94 2.75 7.22
CA GLN A 70 -10.09 1.84 7.16
C GLN A 70 -11.37 2.55 6.71
N LEU A 71 -11.71 3.69 7.34
CA LEU A 71 -12.87 4.49 6.96
C LEU A 71 -12.78 4.97 5.50
N PHE A 72 -11.58 5.33 5.03
CA PHE A 72 -11.38 5.70 3.63
C PHE A 72 -11.68 4.53 2.69
N TYR A 73 -11.24 3.31 3.00
CA TYR A 73 -11.56 2.14 2.18
C TYR A 73 -13.05 1.83 2.19
N GLU A 74 -13.71 1.94 3.34
CA GLU A 74 -15.16 1.74 3.46
C GLU A 74 -15.96 2.75 2.61
N ASP A 75 -15.58 4.03 2.64
CA ASP A 75 -16.23 5.10 1.86
C ASP A 75 -16.05 4.91 0.34
N GLU A 76 -14.86 4.47 -0.08
CA GLU A 76 -14.57 4.17 -1.50
C GLU A 76 -15.19 2.85 -1.98
N GLY A 77 -15.59 1.97 -1.04
CA GLY A 77 -16.05 0.61 -1.31
C GLY A 77 -14.92 -0.35 -1.69
N ILE A 78 -13.73 -0.17 -1.10
CA ILE A 78 -12.52 -0.97 -1.32
C ILE A 78 -12.42 -2.07 -0.26
N GLU A 79 -12.26 -3.31 -0.70
CA GLU A 79 -12.04 -4.45 0.20
C GLU A 79 -10.60 -4.46 0.74
N GLN A 80 -10.44 -4.61 2.06
CA GLN A 80 -9.13 -4.79 2.67
C GLN A 80 -8.77 -6.27 2.77
N GLN A 81 -7.59 -6.63 2.25
CA GLN A 81 -7.03 -7.98 2.38
C GLN A 81 -5.74 -7.93 3.21
N THR A 82 -5.82 -8.42 4.44
CA THR A 82 -4.64 -8.52 5.30
C THR A 82 -4.01 -9.90 5.12
N THR A 83 -2.75 -9.97 4.68
CA THR A 83 -2.02 -11.23 4.66
C THR A 83 -1.53 -11.54 6.06
N VAL A 84 -1.87 -12.73 6.57
CA VAL A 84 -1.38 -13.21 7.86
C VAL A 84 0.16 -13.17 7.83
N PRO A 85 0.83 -12.59 8.84
CA PRO A 85 2.28 -12.66 8.90
C PRO A 85 2.68 -14.14 8.88
N TYR A 86 3.56 -14.52 7.94
CA TYR A 86 4.07 -15.89 7.71
C TYR A 86 3.25 -16.86 6.83
N ALA A 87 2.30 -16.40 6.01
CA ALA A 87 1.88 -17.19 4.85
C ALA A 87 2.94 -17.09 3.74
N HIS A 88 4.13 -17.66 3.99
CA HIS A 88 5.04 -18.03 2.92
C HIS A 88 4.23 -18.92 1.97
N GLN A 89 3.94 -18.45 0.76
CA GLN A 89 3.45 -19.34 -0.28
C GLN A 89 4.60 -20.30 -0.59
N HIS A 90 4.53 -21.48 0.02
CA HIS A 90 5.12 -22.70 -0.48
C HIS A 90 4.55 -22.91 -1.90
N LEU A 91 5.21 -22.33 -2.91
CA LEU A 91 5.04 -22.71 -4.30
C LEU A 91 5.40 -24.18 -4.39
N LYS A 92 4.38 -25.04 -4.31
CA LYS A 92 4.48 -26.46 -4.60
C LYS A 92 5.10 -26.59 -5.99
N GLN A 93 6.17 -27.36 -6.06
CA GLN A 93 6.60 -28.01 -7.30
C GLN A 93 5.38 -28.73 -7.89
N GLN A 94 5.01 -28.35 -9.12
CA GLN A 94 4.51 -29.25 -10.15
C GLN A 94 5.07 -28.78 -11.49
#